data_AF-A0A3S0AEQ7-F1
#
_entry.id   AF-A0A3S0AEQ7-F1
#
_cell.length_a   1.000
_cell.length_b   1.000
_cell.length_c   1.000
_cell.angle_alpha   90.00
_cell.angle_beta   90.00
_cell.angle_gamma   90.00
#
_symmetry.space_group_name_H-M   'P 1'
#
loop_
_entity.id
_entity.type
_entity.pdbx_description
1 polymer ?
#
loop_
_entity_poly.entity_id
_entity_poly.type
_entity_poly.pdbx_seq_one_letter_code
_entity_poly.pdbx_strand_id
1 'polypeptide(L)'
;MLTVLTLLVCFVVFILFVVLMDVLFGDIPEKNSLRKYYKYVKGEVYKRRTFTDRYLRLSKEQRYYVLNTKKYLIYTLPICASIFLIMLFFFRSFSFAVVFSLAGFFYPRFIILGLIKKRRRLLNNQMKEAMFSMVSSLRAGASLQTAIERCVHDLKNIFSGEKDAPIIREFEQMTEELQMGYTVDEVLQAFRERVHLEDVTDFVNATLIAKRRGGNLTEILVSISKAISEKIEISNEIQVLTAGKQMEARMLSLMPVFIVGCLSLLSPEYMEAMYASWIGKLLLLIGFILIVINYFISRKIVDIHV
;
A
#
# COMPACT_ATOMS: atom_id res chain seq x y z
N MET A 1 -38.28 2.50 18.50
CA MET A 1 -38.25 1.61 17.31
C MET A 1 -37.62 2.28 16.08
N LEU A 2 -38.03 3.49 15.68
CA LEU A 2 -37.45 4.21 14.52
C LEU A 2 -35.95 4.57 14.68
N THR A 3 -35.54 4.90 15.90
CA THR A 3 -34.13 5.16 16.28
C THR A 3 -33.26 3.90 16.21
N VAL A 4 -33.85 2.72 16.41
CA VAL A 4 -33.18 1.42 16.47
C VAL A 4 -32.90 0.89 15.06
N LEU A 5 -33.87 1.05 14.15
CA LEU A 5 -33.71 0.69 12.75
C LEU A 5 -32.66 1.59 12.06
N THR A 6 -32.65 2.88 12.38
CA THR A 6 -31.63 3.83 11.87
C THR A 6 -30.24 3.51 12.42
N LEU A 7 -30.13 3.06 13.68
CA LEU A 7 -28.90 2.59 14.33
C LEU A 7 -28.24 1.42 13.58
N LEU A 8 -29.03 0.39 13.27
CA LEU A 8 -28.54 -0.84 12.65
C LEU A 8 -28.20 -0.60 11.17
N VAL A 9 -29.02 0.19 10.47
CA VAL A 9 -28.77 0.60 9.09
C VAL A 9 -27.51 1.46 8.99
N CYS A 10 -27.31 2.46 9.86
CA CYS A 10 -26.09 3.28 9.85
C CYS A 10 -24.83 2.47 10.17
N PHE A 11 -24.90 1.52 11.11
CA PHE A 11 -23.77 0.66 11.45
C PHE A 11 -23.42 -0.33 10.33
N VAL A 12 -24.41 -0.96 9.72
CA VAL A 12 -24.23 -1.85 8.57
C VAL A 12 -23.77 -1.09 7.34
N VAL A 13 -24.33 0.10 7.07
CA VAL A 13 -23.87 0.98 5.98
C VAL A 13 -22.46 1.50 6.25
N PHE A 14 -22.08 1.73 7.50
CA PHE A 14 -20.72 2.14 7.86
C PHE A 14 -19.70 1.00 7.70
N ILE A 15 -20.03 -0.21 8.16
CA ILE A 15 -19.20 -1.40 7.91
C ILE A 15 -19.10 -1.66 6.41
N LEU A 16 -20.23 -1.62 5.70
CA LEU A 16 -20.24 -1.72 4.24
C LEU A 16 -19.43 -0.61 3.61
N PHE A 17 -19.46 0.62 4.10
CA PHE A 17 -18.70 1.73 3.55
C PHE A 17 -17.20 1.57 3.81
N VAL A 18 -16.79 1.17 5.01
CA VAL A 18 -15.37 0.90 5.33
C VAL A 18 -14.85 -0.27 4.51
N VAL A 19 -15.63 -1.35 4.41
CA VAL A 19 -15.28 -2.52 3.58
C VAL A 19 -15.29 -2.15 2.10
N LEU A 20 -16.27 -1.37 1.63
CA LEU A 20 -16.36 -0.88 0.25
C LEU A 20 -15.23 0.10 -0.05
N MET A 21 -14.78 0.91 0.91
CA MET A 21 -13.60 1.77 0.78
C MET A 21 -12.33 0.93 0.77
N ASP A 22 -12.15 -0.07 1.62
CA ASP A 22 -10.99 -0.98 1.53
C ASP A 22 -10.98 -1.77 0.21
N VAL A 23 -12.16 -2.10 -0.34
CA VAL A 23 -12.33 -2.78 -1.64
C VAL A 23 -12.13 -1.82 -2.82
N LEU A 24 -12.69 -0.60 -2.80
CA LEU A 24 -12.53 0.43 -3.85
C LEU A 24 -11.13 1.03 -3.87
N PHE A 25 -10.52 1.28 -2.71
CA PHE A 25 -9.14 1.74 -2.59
C PHE A 25 -8.14 0.61 -2.78
N GLY A 26 -8.60 -0.65 -2.83
CA GLY A 26 -7.84 -1.78 -3.34
C GLY A 26 -7.40 -1.60 -4.81
N ASP A 27 -8.09 -0.73 -5.56
CA ASP A 27 -7.83 -0.38 -6.96
C ASP A 27 -7.52 1.13 -7.10
N ILE A 28 -6.23 1.50 -7.17
CA ILE A 28 -5.83 2.76 -7.83
C ILE A 28 -4.82 2.44 -8.94
N PRO A 29 -5.29 2.10 -10.15
CA PRO A 29 -4.44 2.05 -11.33
C PRO A 29 -4.29 3.46 -11.91
N GLU A 30 -3.14 4.11 -11.73
CA GLU A 30 -2.85 5.34 -12.48
C GLU A 30 -2.17 5.00 -13.81
N LYS A 31 -2.98 4.95 -14.87
CA LYS A 31 -2.62 4.71 -16.28
C LYS A 31 -1.85 5.89 -16.94
N ASN A 32 -1.56 6.97 -16.21
CA ASN A 32 -1.13 8.25 -16.81
C ASN A 32 0.02 8.98 -16.09
N SER A 33 0.73 8.32 -15.16
CA SER A 33 1.87 8.90 -14.44
C SER A 33 3.18 8.91 -15.26
N LEU A 34 3.32 8.01 -16.24
CA LEU A 34 4.56 7.81 -17.02
C LEU A 34 4.83 8.92 -18.04
N ARG A 35 3.81 9.46 -18.72
CA ARG A 35 3.99 10.60 -19.65
C ARG A 35 4.49 11.87 -18.94
N LYS A 36 4.21 12.01 -17.64
CA LYS A 36 4.74 13.09 -16.80
C LYS A 36 6.17 12.81 -16.33
N TYR A 37 6.52 11.55 -16.08
CA TYR A 37 7.88 11.15 -15.71
C TYR A 37 8.88 11.34 -16.86
N TYR A 38 8.50 10.98 -18.08
CA TYR A 38 9.34 11.19 -19.27
C TYR A 38 9.62 12.69 -19.51
N LYS A 39 8.68 13.57 -19.17
CA LYS A 39 8.87 15.03 -19.16
C LYS A 39 9.70 15.57 -17.99
N TYR A 40 9.82 14.81 -16.90
CA TYR A 40 10.59 15.17 -15.70
C TYR A 40 12.06 14.76 -15.82
N VAL A 41 12.34 13.56 -16.33
CA VAL A 41 13.69 13.07 -16.62
C VAL A 41 14.36 13.86 -17.75
N LYS A 42 13.58 14.32 -18.74
CA LYS A 42 14.07 15.17 -19.85
C LYS A 42 14.24 16.66 -19.49
N GLY A 43 14.12 17.04 -18.21
CA GLY A 43 14.45 18.38 -17.72
C GLY A 43 13.46 19.50 -18.04
N GLU A 44 12.31 19.23 -18.67
CA GLU A 44 11.42 20.28 -19.18
C GLU A 44 10.34 20.79 -18.19
N VAL A 45 10.17 20.18 -17.02
CA VAL A 45 9.10 20.57 -16.08
C VAL A 45 9.62 20.80 -14.67
N TYR A 46 10.27 21.95 -14.46
CA TYR A 46 10.51 22.50 -13.13
C TYR A 46 9.19 23.11 -12.59
N LYS A 47 8.31 22.29 -11.99
CA LYS A 47 7.07 22.82 -11.39
C LYS A 47 7.23 23.08 -9.88
N ARG A 48 6.93 24.34 -9.53
CA ARG A 48 6.88 25.00 -8.22
C ARG A 48 6.36 24.09 -7.10
N ARG A 49 7.06 24.07 -5.94
CA ARG A 49 6.65 23.36 -4.70
C ARG A 49 5.17 23.62 -4.38
N THR A 50 4.34 22.59 -4.43
CA THR A 50 2.94 22.65 -3.98
C THR A 50 2.86 22.51 -2.45
N PHE A 51 1.86 23.12 -1.83
CA PHE A 51 1.64 23.11 -0.37
C PHE A 51 1.58 21.68 0.21
N THR A 52 0.99 20.75 -0.54
CA THR A 52 0.89 19.32 -0.23
C THR A 52 2.26 18.63 -0.07
N ASP A 53 3.25 19.02 -0.89
CA ASP A 53 4.62 18.48 -0.83
C ASP A 53 5.36 18.89 0.46
N ARG A 54 5.01 20.06 1.01
CA ARG A 54 5.65 20.61 2.21
C ARG A 54 5.10 19.97 3.49
N TYR A 55 3.82 19.62 3.51
CA TYR A 55 3.16 18.99 4.67
C TYR A 55 3.49 17.51 4.84
N LEU A 56 3.66 16.76 3.74
CA LEU A 56 3.80 15.31 3.80
C LEU A 56 5.25 14.81 4.04
N ARG A 57 6.27 15.69 4.04
CA ARG A 57 7.72 15.34 4.14
C ARG A 57 8.07 14.06 3.35
N LEU A 58 7.54 13.97 2.12
CA LEU A 58 7.71 12.81 1.27
C LEU A 58 9.16 12.74 0.76
N SER A 59 9.80 11.56 0.85
CA SER A 59 11.06 11.31 0.15
C SER A 59 10.83 11.44 -1.37
N LYS A 60 11.90 11.67 -2.16
CA LYS A 60 11.81 11.74 -3.64
C LYS A 60 11.00 10.55 -4.22
N GLU A 61 11.08 9.39 -3.59
CA GLU A 61 10.39 8.14 -3.96
C GLU A 61 8.85 8.22 -3.86
N GLN A 62 8.30 9.01 -2.94
CA GLN A 62 6.86 9.06 -2.69
C GLN A 62 6.16 10.15 -3.54
N ARG A 63 6.93 10.99 -4.24
CA ARG A 63 6.40 12.04 -5.14
C ARG A 63 5.68 11.50 -6.37
N TYR A 64 5.86 10.22 -6.69
CA TYR A 64 5.26 9.58 -7.87
C TYR A 64 3.76 9.30 -7.71
N TYR A 65 3.29 9.17 -6.45
CA TYR A 65 1.88 8.93 -6.10
C TYR A 65 1.15 10.20 -5.66
N VAL A 66 1.69 11.39 -5.99
CA VAL A 66 1.10 12.66 -5.58
C VAL A 66 -0.24 12.82 -6.29
N LEU A 67 -1.28 12.38 -5.59
CA LEU A 67 -2.66 12.71 -5.88
C LEU A 67 -2.71 14.24 -6.02
N ASN A 68 -3.21 14.68 -7.17
CA ASN A 68 -3.55 16.08 -7.40
C ASN A 68 -4.32 16.61 -6.18
N THR A 69 -4.03 17.82 -5.70
CA THR A 69 -4.63 18.40 -4.48
C THR A 69 -6.15 18.28 -4.46
N LYS A 70 -6.78 18.33 -5.64
CA LYS A 70 -8.23 18.08 -5.83
C LYS A 70 -8.64 16.63 -5.50
N LYS A 71 -7.89 15.62 -5.94
CA LYS A 71 -8.16 14.20 -5.61
C LYS A 71 -7.96 13.92 -4.12
N TYR A 72 -6.93 14.51 -3.50
CA TYR A 72 -6.73 14.39 -2.05
C TYR A 72 -7.93 14.92 -1.27
N LEU A 73 -8.46 16.08 -1.64
CA LEU A 73 -9.68 16.66 -1.04
C LEU A 73 -10.92 15.78 -1.25
N ILE A 74 -11.12 15.26 -2.47
CA ILE A 74 -12.24 14.37 -2.81
C ILE A 74 -12.23 13.09 -1.94
N TYR A 75 -11.06 12.56 -1.60
CA TYR A 75 -10.95 11.40 -0.71
C TYR A 75 -11.02 11.75 0.77
N THR A 76 -10.53 12.92 1.18
CA THR A 76 -10.50 13.32 2.60
C THR A 76 -11.89 13.72 3.12
N LEU A 77 -12.69 14.43 2.31
CA LEU A 77 -14.03 14.87 2.67
C LEU A 77 -15.00 13.75 3.11
N PRO A 78 -15.19 12.66 2.34
CA PRO A 78 -16.08 11.58 2.74
C PRO A 78 -15.56 10.86 4.00
N ILE A 79 -14.24 10.71 4.15
CA ILE A 79 -13.63 10.10 5.35
C ILE A 79 -13.93 10.93 6.60
N CYS A 80 -13.71 12.25 6.54
CA CYS A 80 -14.02 13.16 7.65
C CYS A 80 -15.52 13.19 7.98
N ALA A 81 -16.40 13.12 6.96
CA ALA A 81 -17.85 13.06 7.13
C ALA A 81 -18.28 11.74 7.79
N SER A 82 -17.72 10.61 7.37
CA SER A 82 -17.97 9.30 7.99
C SER A 82 -17.50 9.29 9.45
N ILE A 83 -16.27 9.75 9.73
CA ILE A 83 -15.75 9.86 11.11
C ILE A 83 -16.65 10.74 11.97
N PHE A 84 -17.09 11.88 11.44
CA PHE A 84 -18.00 12.78 12.13
C PHE A 84 -19.33 12.10 12.49
N LEU A 85 -19.95 11.39 11.54
CA LEU A 85 -21.21 10.68 11.77
C LEU A 85 -21.08 9.58 12.83
N ILE A 86 -19.99 8.80 12.80
CA ILE A 86 -19.75 7.74 13.79
C ILE A 86 -19.54 8.32 15.19
N MET A 87 -18.77 9.41 15.30
CA MET A 87 -18.47 10.03 16.60
C MET A 87 -19.70 10.72 17.18
N LEU A 88 -20.50 11.36 16.34
CA LEU A 88 -21.78 11.94 16.74
C LEU A 88 -22.74 10.87 17.23
N PHE A 89 -22.72 9.69 16.60
CA PHE A 89 -23.51 8.54 16.99
C PHE A 89 -23.06 7.92 18.32
N PHE A 90 -21.75 7.68 18.49
CA PHE A 90 -21.20 6.99 19.65
C PHE A 90 -21.18 7.87 20.90
N PHE A 91 -20.91 9.18 20.77
CA PHE A 91 -20.82 10.08 21.92
C PHE A 91 -22.08 10.94 22.13
N ARG A 92 -23.03 10.96 21.18
CA ARG A 92 -24.18 11.89 21.14
C ARG A 92 -23.81 13.35 21.45
N SER A 93 -22.56 13.72 21.17
CA SER A 93 -21.98 15.00 21.52
C SER A 93 -21.28 15.61 20.31
N PHE A 94 -21.74 16.81 19.95
CA PHE A 94 -21.22 17.55 18.80
C PHE A 94 -19.74 17.91 18.98
N SER A 95 -19.33 18.30 20.19
CA SER A 95 -17.95 18.73 20.48
C SER A 95 -16.93 17.63 20.22
N PHE A 96 -17.20 16.39 20.66
CA PHE A 96 -16.29 15.26 20.41
C PHE A 96 -16.26 14.89 18.92
N ALA A 97 -17.40 14.94 18.23
CA ALA A 97 -17.47 14.63 16.79
C ALA A 97 -16.61 15.58 15.95
N VAL A 98 -16.61 16.89 16.27
CA VAL A 98 -15.78 17.88 15.57
C VAL A 98 -14.28 17.62 15.79
N VAL A 99 -13.85 17.37 17.03
CA VAL A 99 -12.44 17.15 17.38
C VAL A 99 -11.86 15.93 16.66
N PHE A 100 -12.59 14.81 16.63
CA PHE A 100 -12.14 13.59 15.94
C PHE A 100 -12.24 13.69 14.42
N SER A 101 -13.21 14.43 13.88
CA SER A 101 -13.31 14.66 12.42
C SER A 101 -12.12 15.47 11.89
N LEU A 102 -11.64 16.45 12.67
CA LEU A 102 -10.40 17.19 12.39
C LEU A 102 -9.17 16.27 12.37
N ALA A 103 -9.08 15.31 13.28
CA ALA A 103 -8.02 14.29 13.27
C ALA A 103 -8.09 13.39 12.02
N GLY A 104 -9.28 13.22 11.42
CA GLY A 104 -9.51 12.53 10.15
C GLY A 104 -8.73 13.11 8.97
N PHE A 105 -8.32 14.38 9.02
CA PHE A 105 -7.47 14.99 8.00
C PHE A 105 -6.09 14.33 7.87
N PHE A 106 -5.59 13.68 8.94
CA PHE A 106 -4.33 12.94 8.91
C PHE A 106 -4.48 11.51 8.35
N TYR A 107 -5.71 10.98 8.27
CA TYR A 107 -5.99 9.60 7.86
C TYR A 107 -5.61 9.27 6.41
N PRO A 108 -5.85 10.14 5.39
CA PRO A 108 -5.47 9.88 4.00
C PRO A 108 -3.97 9.61 3.83
N ARG A 109 -3.12 10.19 4.69
CA ARG A 109 -1.68 9.93 4.66
C ARG A 109 -1.37 8.46 4.92
N PHE A 110 -2.02 7.85 5.91
CA PHE A 110 -1.83 6.45 6.24
C PHE A 110 -2.33 5.52 5.12
N ILE A 111 -3.43 5.88 4.46
CA ILE A 111 -3.92 5.14 3.29
C ILE A 111 -2.89 5.16 2.16
N ILE A 112 -2.41 6.35 1.79
CA ILE A 112 -1.43 6.51 0.70
C ILE A 112 -0.16 5.70 0.99
N LEU A 113 0.35 5.76 2.23
CA LEU A 113 1.50 4.96 2.64
C LEU A 113 1.23 3.45 2.53
N GLY A 114 0.04 3.01 2.92
CA GLY A 114 -0.39 1.62 2.77
C GLY A 114 -0.46 1.16 1.31
N LEU A 115 -0.97 2.01 0.42
CA LEU A 115 -1.05 1.73 -1.02
C LEU A 115 0.35 1.65 -1.66
N ILE A 116 1.25 2.56 -1.29
CA ILE A 116 2.66 2.51 -1.74
C ILE A 116 3.29 1.19 -1.29
N LYS A 117 3.09 0.80 -0.04
CA LYS A 117 3.61 -0.47 0.50
C LYS A 117 3.03 -1.68 -0.24
N LYS A 118 1.71 -1.70 -0.49
CA LYS A 118 1.04 -2.76 -1.25
C LYS A 118 1.61 -2.87 -2.66
N ARG A 119 1.78 -1.75 -3.36
CA ARG A 119 2.34 -1.76 -4.72
C ARG A 119 3.81 -2.14 -4.75
N ARG A 120 4.62 -1.70 -3.79
CA ARG A 120 6.02 -2.16 -3.64
C ARG A 120 6.08 -3.67 -3.43
N ARG A 121 5.20 -4.22 -2.60
CA ARG A 121 5.11 -5.66 -2.38
C ARG A 121 4.71 -6.41 -3.65
N LEU A 122 3.70 -5.90 -4.37
CA LEU A 122 3.27 -6.48 -5.65
C LEU A 122 4.43 -6.49 -6.66
N LEU A 123 5.13 -5.37 -6.80
CA LEU A 123 6.30 -5.25 -7.66
C LEU A 123 7.41 -6.22 -7.24
N ASN A 124 7.68 -6.36 -5.93
CA ASN A 124 8.69 -7.29 -5.44
C ASN A 124 8.33 -8.75 -5.76
N ASN A 125 7.07 -9.13 -5.54
CA ASN A 125 6.59 -10.46 -5.89
C ASN A 125 6.71 -10.74 -7.40
N GLN A 126 6.35 -9.77 -8.24
CA GLN A 126 6.47 -9.90 -9.70
C GLN A 126 7.92 -9.88 -10.19
N MET A 127 8.83 -9.23 -9.44
CA MET A 127 10.26 -9.23 -9.74
C MET A 127 10.85 -10.64 -9.71
N LYS A 128 10.36 -11.51 -8.83
CA LYS A 128 10.75 -12.93 -8.78
C LYS A 128 10.59 -13.62 -10.14
N GLU A 129 9.40 -13.48 -10.75
CA GLU A 129 9.10 -14.06 -12.06
C GLU A 129 10.00 -13.47 -13.15
N ALA A 130 10.27 -12.17 -13.09
CA ALA A 130 11.15 -11.49 -14.02
C ALA A 130 12.59 -12.02 -13.93
N MET A 131 13.11 -12.21 -12.71
CA MET A 131 14.44 -12.78 -12.48
C MET A 131 14.53 -14.23 -12.96
N PHE A 132 13.47 -15.03 -12.79
CA PHE A 132 13.44 -16.41 -13.29
C PHE A 132 13.49 -16.46 -14.82
N SER A 133 12.70 -15.64 -15.51
CA SER A 133 12.72 -15.52 -16.97
C SER A 133 14.09 -15.05 -17.49
N MET A 134 14.68 -14.05 -16.84
CA MET A 134 16.02 -13.54 -17.16
C MET A 134 17.09 -14.65 -17.04
N VAL A 135 17.11 -15.36 -15.91
CA VAL A 135 18.05 -16.45 -15.66
C VAL A 135 17.87 -17.59 -16.67
N SER A 136 16.63 -17.95 -17.00
CA SER A 136 16.33 -18.98 -18.00
C SER A 136 16.89 -18.60 -19.37
N SER A 137 16.70 -17.35 -19.80
CA SER A 137 17.23 -16.84 -21.06
C SER A 137 18.77 -16.85 -21.09
N LEU A 138 19.41 -16.42 -19.99
CA LEU A 138 20.87 -16.42 -19.88
C LEU A 138 21.47 -17.83 -19.86
N ARG A 139 20.80 -18.79 -19.23
CA ARG A 139 21.20 -20.21 -19.27
C ARG A 139 21.11 -20.81 -20.68
N ALA A 140 20.18 -20.33 -21.50
CA ALA A 140 20.09 -20.67 -22.91
C ALA A 140 21.16 -19.98 -23.78
N GLY A 141 22.10 -19.25 -23.18
CA GLY A 141 23.17 -18.54 -23.88
C GLY A 141 22.75 -17.19 -24.47
N ALA A 142 21.58 -16.67 -24.12
CA ALA A 142 21.17 -15.35 -24.58
C ALA A 142 22.06 -14.25 -23.97
N SER A 143 22.23 -13.15 -24.70
CA SER A 143 22.84 -11.94 -24.13
C SER A 143 21.92 -11.33 -23.07
N LEU A 144 22.48 -10.51 -22.16
CA LEU A 144 21.70 -9.82 -21.14
C LEU A 144 20.63 -8.89 -21.74
N GLN A 145 20.94 -8.26 -22.88
CA GLN A 145 19.97 -7.45 -23.63
C GLN A 145 18.81 -8.30 -24.15
N THR A 146 19.11 -9.43 -24.80
CA THR A 146 18.08 -10.36 -25.30
C THR A 146 17.25 -10.95 -24.17
N ALA A 147 17.85 -11.20 -22.99
CA ALA A 147 17.13 -11.67 -21.82
C ALA A 147 16.10 -10.63 -21.33
N ILE A 148 16.45 -9.34 -21.29
CA ILE A 148 15.54 -8.25 -20.90
C ILE A 148 14.36 -8.18 -21.89
N GLU A 149 14.65 -8.23 -23.19
CA GLU A 149 13.62 -8.19 -24.25
C GLU A 149 12.66 -9.39 -24.16
N ARG A 150 13.18 -10.61 -23.95
CA ARG A 150 12.36 -11.82 -23.78
C ARG A 150 11.53 -11.78 -22.52
N CYS A 151 12.06 -11.21 -21.44
CA CYS A 151 11.38 -11.11 -20.16
C CYS A 151 10.05 -10.37 -20.27
N VAL A 152 9.95 -9.32 -21.10
CA VAL A 152 8.68 -8.62 -21.35
C VAL A 152 7.60 -9.58 -21.88
N HIS A 153 7.96 -10.44 -22.84
CA HIS A 153 7.02 -11.39 -23.43
C HIS A 153 6.60 -12.45 -22.42
N ASP A 154 7.55 -13.00 -21.66
CA ASP A 154 7.27 -13.99 -20.63
C ASP A 154 6.37 -13.43 -19.53
N LEU A 155 6.66 -12.22 -19.04
CA LEU A 155 5.83 -11.55 -18.02
C LEU A 155 4.43 -11.26 -18.52
N LYS A 156 4.27 -10.86 -19.80
CA LYS A 156 2.95 -10.68 -20.41
C LYS A 156 2.14 -11.97 -20.46
N ASN A 157 2.80 -13.11 -20.68
CA ASN A 157 2.14 -14.42 -20.68
C ASN A 157 1.79 -14.88 -19.27
N ILE A 158 2.68 -14.68 -18.30
CA ILE A 158 2.45 -15.05 -16.90
C ILE A 158 1.28 -14.24 -16.32
N PHE A 159 1.24 -12.94 -16.60
CA PHE A 159 0.27 -12.01 -16.02
C PHE A 159 -0.87 -11.64 -16.98
N SER A 160 -1.17 -12.47 -17.99
CA SER A 160 -2.13 -12.18 -19.08
C SER A 160 -3.60 -11.99 -18.63
N GLY A 161 -3.91 -12.12 -17.34
CA GLY A 161 -5.22 -11.85 -16.74
C GLY A 161 -5.17 -10.97 -15.49
N GLU A 162 -3.99 -10.48 -15.08
CA GLU A 162 -3.88 -9.64 -13.90
C GLU A 162 -4.22 -8.19 -14.20
N LYS A 163 -4.98 -7.55 -13.30
CA LYS A 163 -5.37 -6.14 -13.44
C LYS A 163 -4.18 -5.18 -13.27
N ASP A 164 -3.14 -5.57 -12.54
CA ASP A 164 -1.99 -4.70 -12.23
C ASP A 164 -0.66 -5.47 -12.28
N ALA A 165 0.10 -5.26 -13.36
CA ALA A 165 1.43 -5.82 -13.56
C ALA A 165 2.46 -4.70 -13.75
N PRO A 166 2.82 -3.96 -12.68
CA PRO A 166 3.76 -2.85 -12.78
C PRO A 166 5.15 -3.28 -13.27
N ILE A 167 5.57 -4.54 -13.04
CA ILE A 167 6.89 -5.02 -13.50
C ILE A 167 7.03 -5.01 -15.02
N ILE A 168 5.95 -5.32 -15.75
CA ILE A 168 5.94 -5.39 -17.22
C ILE A 168 6.35 -4.04 -17.78
N ARG A 169 5.80 -2.96 -17.21
CA ARG A 169 6.10 -1.60 -17.66
C ARG A 169 7.54 -1.20 -17.42
N GLU A 170 8.14 -1.64 -16.32
CA GLU A 170 9.55 -1.35 -16.06
C GLU A 170 10.47 -2.08 -17.04
N PHE A 171 10.16 -3.34 -17.40
CA PHE A 171 10.90 -4.10 -18.41
C PHE A 171 10.64 -3.62 -19.85
N GLU A 172 9.42 -3.15 -20.16
CA GLU A 172 9.11 -2.46 -21.43
C GLU A 172 9.94 -1.20 -21.55
N GLN A 173 10.00 -0.38 -20.50
CA GLN A 173 10.82 0.83 -20.46
C GLN A 173 12.31 0.50 -20.65
N MET A 174 12.82 -0.56 -20.00
CA MET A 174 14.20 -1.00 -20.21
C MET A 174 14.45 -1.43 -21.65
N THR A 175 13.50 -2.14 -22.27
CA THR A 175 13.58 -2.57 -23.66
C THR A 175 13.59 -1.38 -24.62
N GLU A 176 12.73 -0.39 -24.40
CA GLU A 176 12.72 0.86 -25.17
C GLU A 176 14.04 1.62 -25.04
N GLU A 177 14.61 1.73 -23.84
CA GLU A 177 15.90 2.37 -23.62
C GLU A 177 17.04 1.63 -24.35
N LEU A 178 17.05 0.30 -24.33
CA LEU A 178 18.02 -0.50 -25.09
C LEU A 178 17.88 -0.27 -26.60
N GLN A 179 16.65 -0.20 -27.13
CA GLN A 179 16.38 0.11 -28.54
C GLN A 179 16.79 1.53 -28.94
N MET A 180 16.75 2.48 -28.00
CA MET A 180 17.24 3.85 -28.20
C MET A 180 18.77 3.96 -28.17
N GLY A 181 19.49 2.86 -27.93
CA GLY A 181 20.95 2.82 -27.95
C GLY A 181 21.62 3.09 -26.61
N TYR A 182 20.87 3.14 -25.50
CA TYR A 182 21.48 3.20 -24.17
C TYR A 182 22.17 1.88 -23.83
N THR A 183 23.25 1.97 -23.06
CA THR A 183 23.99 0.78 -22.64
C THR A 183 23.22 0.02 -21.57
N VAL A 184 23.43 -1.31 -21.50
CA VAL A 184 22.81 -2.15 -20.46
C VAL A 184 23.13 -1.65 -19.05
N ASP A 185 24.32 -1.08 -18.83
CA ASP A 185 24.72 -0.53 -17.54
C ASP A 185 23.89 0.69 -17.14
N GLU A 186 23.63 1.61 -18.08
CA GLU A 186 22.78 2.79 -17.88
C GLU A 186 21.33 2.38 -17.63
N VAL A 187 20.81 1.43 -18.40
CA VAL A 187 19.43 0.94 -18.30
C VAL A 187 19.17 0.27 -16.94
N LEU A 188 20.10 -0.57 -16.47
CA LEU A 188 19.99 -1.21 -15.16
C LEU A 188 20.09 -0.20 -14.00
N GLN A 189 20.98 0.80 -14.12
CA GLN A 189 21.06 1.86 -13.12
C GLN A 189 19.78 2.71 -13.07
N ALA A 190 19.25 3.09 -14.22
CA ALA A 190 17.99 3.81 -14.33
C ALA A 190 16.82 2.99 -13.75
N PHE A 191 16.77 1.68 -14.03
CA PHE A 191 15.79 0.77 -13.44
C PHE A 191 15.87 0.72 -11.91
N ARG A 192 17.08 0.60 -11.34
CA ARG A 192 17.30 0.67 -9.88
C ARG A 192 16.78 1.99 -9.30
N GLU A 193 17.08 3.11 -9.96
CA GLU A 193 16.65 4.44 -9.54
C GLU A 193 15.15 4.70 -9.72
N ARG A 194 14.45 3.93 -10.59
CA ARG A 194 12.99 4.02 -10.74
C ARG A 194 12.26 3.19 -9.69
N VAL A 195 12.71 1.96 -9.48
CA VAL A 195 11.99 0.96 -8.69
C VAL A 195 12.17 1.14 -7.19
N HIS A 196 13.35 1.56 -6.73
CA HIS A 196 13.64 1.80 -5.31
C HIS A 196 13.25 0.63 -4.39
N LEU A 197 13.54 -0.59 -4.82
CA LEU A 197 13.45 -1.79 -3.99
C LEU A 197 14.87 -2.28 -3.66
N GLU A 198 15.03 -2.79 -2.44
CA GLU A 198 16.30 -3.34 -1.96
C GLU A 198 16.75 -4.52 -2.82
N ASP A 199 15.87 -5.52 -3.02
CA ASP A 199 16.18 -6.72 -3.80
C ASP A 199 16.54 -6.39 -5.26
N VAL A 200 15.91 -5.35 -5.84
CA VAL A 200 16.24 -4.83 -7.18
C VAL A 200 17.61 -4.16 -7.21
N THR A 201 17.93 -3.41 -6.16
CA THR A 201 19.23 -2.77 -6.00
C THR A 201 20.35 -3.80 -5.92
N ASP A 202 20.13 -4.85 -5.13
CA ASP A 202 21.09 -5.94 -4.97
C ASP A 202 21.30 -6.70 -6.29
N PHE A 203 20.20 -7.01 -7.00
CA PHE A 203 20.26 -7.64 -8.31
C PHE A 203 21.06 -6.79 -9.32
N VAL A 204 20.74 -5.50 -9.44
CA VAL A 204 21.43 -4.59 -10.38
C VAL A 204 22.91 -4.48 -10.03
N ASN A 205 23.24 -4.22 -8.76
CA ASN A 205 24.63 -4.07 -8.33
C ASN A 205 25.45 -5.33 -8.63
N ALA A 206 24.90 -6.49 -8.30
CA ALA A 206 25.58 -7.75 -8.52
C ALA A 206 25.68 -8.11 -10.02
N THR A 207 24.68 -7.77 -10.84
CA THR A 207 24.75 -7.90 -12.31
C THR A 207 25.89 -7.05 -12.89
N LEU A 208 26.00 -5.79 -12.48
CA LEU A 208 27.04 -4.87 -12.93
C LEU A 208 28.45 -5.34 -12.50
N ILE A 209 28.58 -5.84 -11.26
CA ILE A 209 29.84 -6.40 -10.74
C ILE A 209 30.24 -7.66 -11.53
N ALA A 210 29.29 -8.58 -11.75
CA ALA A 210 29.52 -9.83 -12.46
C ALA A 210 29.96 -9.57 -13.92
N LYS A 211 29.31 -8.63 -14.60
CA LYS A 211 29.68 -8.22 -15.96
C LYS A 211 31.11 -7.67 -16.05
N ARG A 212 31.54 -6.85 -15.09
CA ARG A 212 32.89 -6.25 -15.07
C ARG A 212 34.00 -7.26 -14.78
N ARG A 213 33.73 -8.26 -13.95
CA ARG A 213 34.72 -9.28 -13.54
C ARG A 213 34.94 -10.37 -14.59
N GLY A 214 34.08 -10.46 -15.62
CA GLY A 214 34.22 -11.44 -16.70
C GLY A 214 34.09 -12.90 -16.25
N GLY A 215 33.58 -13.16 -15.04
CA GLY A 215 33.32 -14.51 -14.53
C GLY A 215 32.05 -15.11 -15.13
N ASN A 216 31.60 -16.25 -14.58
CA ASN A 216 30.34 -16.88 -14.98
C ASN A 216 29.14 -16.03 -14.51
N LEU A 217 28.81 -15.00 -15.29
CA LEU A 217 27.68 -14.09 -15.08
C LEU A 217 26.38 -14.88 -14.84
N THR A 218 26.19 -15.95 -15.59
CA THR A 218 25.01 -16.81 -15.49
C THR A 218 24.93 -17.48 -14.11
N GLU A 219 26.01 -18.06 -13.60
CA GLU A 219 26.03 -18.66 -12.24
C GLU A 219 25.76 -17.63 -11.15
N ILE A 220 26.37 -16.44 -11.25
CA ILE A 220 26.18 -15.37 -10.27
C ILE A 220 24.70 -14.94 -10.25
N LEU A 221 24.11 -14.69 -11.43
CA LEU A 221 22.70 -14.28 -11.53
C LEU A 221 21.73 -15.37 -11.11
N VAL A 222 22.05 -16.65 -11.36
CA VAL A 222 21.29 -17.80 -10.83
C VAL A 222 21.29 -17.76 -9.30
N SER A 223 22.45 -17.57 -8.68
CA SER A 223 22.57 -17.59 -7.22
C SER A 223 21.80 -16.43 -6.57
N ILE A 224 21.83 -15.24 -7.17
CA ILE A 224 21.11 -14.05 -6.67
C ILE A 224 19.60 -14.21 -6.88
N SER A 225 19.19 -14.69 -8.04
CA SER A 225 17.78 -15.00 -8.34
C SER A 225 17.21 -15.99 -7.34
N LYS A 226 17.97 -17.04 -7.01
CA LYS A 226 17.60 -18.00 -5.98
C LYS A 226 17.49 -17.37 -4.60
N ALA A 227 18.49 -16.59 -4.16
CA ALA A 227 18.47 -15.93 -2.85
C ALA A 227 17.29 -14.96 -2.68
N ILE A 228 16.99 -14.13 -3.70
CA ILE A 228 15.85 -13.20 -3.68
C ILE A 228 14.53 -13.98 -3.71
N SER A 229 14.44 -15.03 -4.52
CA SER A 229 13.25 -15.90 -4.59
C SER A 229 12.94 -16.55 -3.24
N GLU A 230 13.95 -17.11 -2.58
CA GLU A 230 13.84 -17.71 -1.25
C GLU A 230 13.39 -16.66 -0.21
N LYS A 231 13.97 -15.45 -0.23
CA LYS A 231 13.55 -14.34 0.64
C LYS A 231 12.08 -13.98 0.44
N ILE A 232 11.61 -13.89 -0.81
CA ILE A 232 10.21 -13.58 -1.14
C ILE A 232 9.28 -14.71 -0.70
N GLU A 233 9.66 -15.98 -0.91
CA GLU A 233 8.89 -17.15 -0.48
C GLU A 233 8.72 -17.19 1.04
N ILE A 234 9.81 -17.00 1.79
CA ILE A 234 9.77 -16.91 3.26
C ILE A 234 8.85 -15.76 3.70
N SER A 235 8.95 -14.60 3.05
CA SER A 235 8.08 -13.45 3.35
C SER A 235 6.60 -13.78 3.12
N ASN A 236 6.27 -14.47 2.02
CA ASN A 236 4.91 -14.88 1.72
C ASN A 236 4.42 -15.96 2.70
N GLU A 237 5.27 -16.90 3.09
CA GLU A 237 4.95 -17.92 4.10
C GLU A 237 4.62 -17.29 5.46
N ILE A 238 5.45 -16.34 5.92
CA ILE A 238 5.19 -15.56 7.15
C ILE A 238 3.84 -14.84 7.07
N GLN A 239 3.49 -14.30 5.92
CA GLN A 239 2.20 -13.62 5.77
C GLN A 239 1.02 -14.59 5.82
N VAL A 240 1.13 -15.76 5.21
CA VAL A 240 0.10 -16.80 5.26
C VAL A 240 -0.07 -17.30 6.71
N LEU A 241 1.03 -17.59 7.40
CA LEU A 241 1.02 -18.03 8.79
C LEU A 241 0.45 -16.96 9.73
N THR A 242 0.80 -15.68 9.52
CA THR A 242 0.29 -14.58 10.34
C THR A 242 -1.13 -14.15 9.95
N ALA A 243 -1.64 -14.48 8.76
CA ALA A 243 -2.96 -14.05 8.30
C ALA A 243 -4.09 -14.49 9.26
N GLY A 244 -4.02 -15.71 9.79
CA GLY A 244 -4.98 -16.20 10.79
C GLY A 244 -4.96 -15.35 12.06
N LYS A 245 -3.76 -15.05 12.59
CA LYS A 245 -3.58 -14.22 13.77
C LYS A 245 -3.98 -12.77 13.56
N GLN A 246 -3.77 -12.25 12.36
CA GLN A 246 -4.28 -10.94 11.96
C GLN A 246 -5.80 -10.89 11.97
N MET A 247 -6.46 -11.94 11.47
CA MET A 247 -7.92 -12.00 11.45
C MET A 247 -8.49 -12.09 12.88
N GLU A 248 -7.88 -12.92 13.72
CA GLU A 248 -8.22 -13.04 15.15
C GLU A 248 -8.06 -11.67 15.87
N ALA A 249 -6.93 -11.00 15.69
CA ALA A 249 -6.69 -9.69 16.30
C ALA A 249 -7.68 -8.61 15.80
N ARG A 250 -8.07 -8.64 14.52
CA ARG A 250 -9.11 -7.75 13.97
C ARG A 250 -10.47 -8.02 14.61
N MET A 251 -10.84 -9.28 14.81
CA MET A 251 -12.09 -9.64 15.50
C MET A 251 -12.10 -9.13 16.95
N LEU A 252 -11.03 -9.36 17.72
CA LEU A 252 -10.91 -8.84 19.08
C LEU A 252 -10.97 -7.29 19.13
N SER A 253 -10.35 -6.62 18.16
CA SER A 253 -10.39 -5.15 18.06
C SER A 253 -11.81 -4.62 17.83
N LEU A 254 -12.67 -5.40 17.16
CA LEU A 254 -14.06 -5.02 16.87
C LEU A 254 -15.03 -5.40 18.00
N MET A 255 -14.69 -6.34 18.88
CA MET A 255 -15.57 -6.80 19.95
C MET A 255 -16.12 -5.68 20.86
N PRO A 256 -15.32 -4.71 21.36
CA PRO A 256 -15.85 -3.66 22.23
C PRO A 256 -16.91 -2.80 21.54
N VAL A 257 -16.72 -2.52 20.25
CA VAL A 257 -17.69 -1.76 19.44
C VAL A 257 -18.97 -2.57 19.27
N PHE A 258 -18.84 -3.87 19.01
CA PHE A 258 -19.98 -4.78 18.89
C PHE A 258 -20.77 -4.88 20.21
N ILE A 259 -20.09 -5.02 21.35
CA ILE A 259 -20.72 -5.09 22.68
C ILE A 259 -21.49 -3.81 23.00
N VAL A 260 -20.89 -2.64 22.76
CA VAL A 260 -21.56 -1.34 22.96
C VAL A 260 -22.78 -1.21 22.06
N GLY A 261 -22.67 -1.67 20.81
CA GLY A 261 -23.80 -1.74 19.88
C GLY A 261 -24.92 -2.64 20.40
N CYS A 262 -24.60 -3.87 20.82
CA CYS A 262 -25.57 -4.82 21.38
C CYS A 262 -26.24 -4.29 22.66
N LEU A 263 -25.48 -3.71 23.59
CA LEU A 263 -26.05 -3.12 24.82
C LEU A 263 -26.97 -1.94 24.52
N SER A 264 -26.63 -1.13 23.52
CA SER A 264 -27.51 -0.04 23.06
C SER A 264 -28.83 -0.55 22.46
N LEU A 265 -28.86 -1.79 21.95
CA LEU A 265 -30.07 -2.43 21.40
C LEU A 265 -30.89 -3.15 22.48
N LEU A 266 -30.22 -3.91 23.35
CA LEU A 266 -30.86 -4.79 24.33
C LEU A 266 -31.26 -4.05 25.61
N SER A 267 -30.54 -2.98 25.97
CA SER A 267 -30.73 -2.26 27.23
C SER A 267 -30.47 -0.75 27.06
N PRO A 268 -31.32 -0.04 26.32
CA PRO A 268 -31.12 1.39 26.01
C PRO A 268 -31.07 2.28 27.26
N GLU A 269 -31.85 1.96 28.28
CA GLU A 269 -31.88 2.70 29.56
C GLU A 269 -30.52 2.71 30.26
N TYR A 270 -29.76 1.61 30.17
CA TYR A 270 -28.42 1.50 30.73
C TYR A 270 -27.42 2.42 30.01
N MET A 271 -27.49 2.45 28.68
CA MET A 271 -26.62 3.30 27.87
C MET A 271 -26.98 4.78 28.01
N GLU A 272 -28.26 5.13 28.16
CA GLU A 272 -28.69 6.50 28.39
C GLU A 272 -28.14 7.06 29.72
N ALA A 273 -28.12 6.27 30.78
CA ALA A 273 -27.49 6.65 32.05
C ALA A 273 -25.98 6.92 31.89
N MET A 274 -25.27 6.10 31.09
CA MET A 274 -23.86 6.32 30.76
C MET A 274 -23.63 7.59 29.93
N TYR A 275 -24.52 7.90 28.96
CA TYR A 275 -24.40 9.11 28.16
C TYR A 275 -24.81 10.38 28.89
N ALA A 276 -25.68 10.29 29.91
CA ALA A 276 -26.13 11.45 30.68
C ALA A 276 -25.05 11.94 31.66
N SER A 277 -24.40 11.01 32.38
CA SER A 277 -23.40 11.34 33.41
C SER A 277 -22.05 11.77 32.82
N TRP A 278 -21.42 12.77 33.44
CA TRP A 278 -20.03 13.16 33.13
C TRP A 278 -19.05 12.00 33.31
N ILE A 279 -19.24 11.18 34.35
CA ILE A 279 -18.42 9.99 34.62
C ILE A 279 -18.52 8.97 33.49
N GLY A 280 -19.72 8.78 32.93
CA GLY A 280 -19.95 7.80 31.87
C GLY A 280 -19.33 8.22 30.54
N LYS A 281 -19.40 9.52 30.21
CA LYS A 281 -18.68 10.08 29.05
C LYS A 281 -17.16 9.92 29.17
N LEU A 282 -16.62 10.09 30.37
CA LEU A 282 -15.18 9.92 30.62
C LEU A 282 -14.75 8.45 30.46
N LEU A 283 -15.54 7.50 30.96
CA LEU A 283 -15.29 6.06 30.76
C LEU A 283 -15.35 5.66 29.28
N LEU A 284 -16.33 6.17 28.53
CA LEU A 284 -16.44 5.95 27.08
C LEU A 284 -15.22 6.51 26.33
N LEU A 285 -14.73 7.69 26.72
CA LEU A 285 -13.53 8.27 26.14
C LEU A 285 -12.29 7.41 26.41
N ILE A 286 -12.11 6.92 27.64
CA ILE A 286 -11.01 6.01 27.99
C ILE A 286 -11.10 4.72 27.18
N GLY A 287 -12.29 4.10 27.11
CA GLY A 287 -12.51 2.89 26.31
C GLY A 287 -12.17 3.11 24.83
N PHE A 288 -12.58 4.24 24.27
CA PHE A 288 -12.25 4.61 22.90
C PHE A 288 -10.74 4.75 22.68
N ILE A 289 -10.03 5.43 23.59
CA ILE A 289 -8.56 5.57 23.53
C ILE A 289 -7.88 4.19 23.60
N LEU A 290 -8.35 3.29 24.45
CA LEU A 290 -7.81 1.93 24.56
C LEU A 290 -8.01 1.12 23.28
N ILE A 291 -9.16 1.25 22.61
CA ILE A 291 -9.41 0.61 21.30
C ILE A 291 -8.44 1.16 20.25
N VAL A 292 -8.21 2.47 20.23
CA VAL A 292 -7.26 3.10 19.30
C VAL A 292 -5.83 2.58 19.57
N ILE A 293 -5.40 2.53 20.83
CA ILE A 293 -4.08 1.99 21.22
C ILE A 293 -3.97 0.52 20.80
N ASN A 294 -4.99 -0.29 21.07
CA ASN A 294 -5.05 -1.70 20.68
C ASN A 294 -4.86 -1.87 19.16
N TYR A 295 -5.55 -1.05 18.35
CA TYR A 295 -5.41 -1.07 16.89
C TYR A 295 -3.97 -0.79 16.43
N PHE A 296 -3.31 0.22 17.01
CA PHE A 296 -1.93 0.56 16.66
C PHE A 296 -0.94 -0.52 17.09
N ILE A 297 -1.10 -1.09 18.29
CA ILE A 297 -0.25 -2.19 18.78
C ILE A 297 -0.45 -3.43 17.90
N SER A 298 -1.68 -3.78 17.57
CA SER A 298 -2.02 -4.89 16.68
C SER A 298 -1.35 -4.75 15.33
N ARG A 299 -1.44 -3.57 14.69
CA ARG A 299 -0.73 -3.30 13.43
C ARG A 299 0.79 -3.44 13.55
N LYS A 300 1.39 -3.00 14.65
CA LYS A 300 2.84 -3.06 14.85
C LYS A 300 3.34 -4.49 15.03
N ILE A 301 2.60 -5.33 15.76
CA ILE A 301 2.94 -6.75 15.96
C ILE A 301 2.82 -7.54 14.66
N VAL A 302 1.82 -7.19 13.85
CA VAL A 302 1.55 -7.84 12.56
C VAL A 302 2.57 -7.47 11.48
N ASP A 303 3.19 -6.30 11.59
CA ASP A 303 4.13 -5.80 10.59
C ASP A 303 5.54 -6.37 10.75
N ILE A 304 5.66 -7.70 10.68
CA ILE A 304 6.94 -8.40 10.69
C ILE A 304 7.56 -8.26 9.30
N HIS A 305 8.56 -7.39 9.18
CA HIS A 305 9.43 -7.32 8.01
C HIS A 305 10.61 -8.28 8.20
N VAL A 306 10.93 -9.04 7.16
CA VAL A 306 12.20 -9.76 7.00
C VAL A 306 13.02 -9.02 5.95
#